data_AF-D6CYS2-F1
#
_entry.id   AF-D6CYS2-F1
#
_cell.length_a   1.000
_cell.length_b   1.000
_cell.length_c   1.000
_cell.angle_alpha   90.00
_cell.angle_beta   90.00
_cell.angle_gamma   90.00
#
_symmetry.space_group_name_H-M   'P 1'
#
loop_
_entity.id
_entity.type
_entity.pdbx_description
1 polymer ?
#
loop_
_entity_poly.entity_id
_entity_poly.type
_entity_poly.pdbx_seq_one_letter_code
_entity_poly.pdbx_strand_id
1 'polypeptide(L)'
;MGDLSEGLAGSPQKAIQMANSAFKAVNKMNLKVPFIMTKGNHDITGPGAKEAFEKVYLPNMARLAGHPSLQSANYTTTLDDVLFVCYDPWDRNPEGLQQLEKSLAGSKATYKFVMLHELVIPVNERCWHVFRQDNAKRMQLEYYAAFGEKPYDTVNISELLTSN
;
A
#
# COMPACT_ATOMS: atom_id res chain seq x y z
N MET A 1 -3.67 -1.69 -6.08
CA MET A 1 -2.74 -2.60 -5.37
C MET A 1 -3.25 -2.76 -3.95
N GLY A 2 -3.40 -3.97 -3.40
CA GLY A 2 -4.15 -4.19 -2.13
C GLY A 2 -5.62 -4.51 -2.38
N ASP A 3 -6.41 -4.61 -1.32
CA ASP A 3 -7.79 -5.16 -1.35
C ASP A 3 -7.80 -6.60 -1.87
N LEU A 4 -7.08 -7.48 -1.16
CA LEU A 4 -7.09 -8.91 -1.49
C LEU A 4 -8.45 -9.55 -1.19
N SER A 5 -9.22 -8.96 -0.28
CA SER A 5 -10.62 -9.31 -0.04
C SER A 5 -11.51 -8.07 0.02
N GLU A 6 -12.81 -8.25 -0.18
CA GLU A 6 -13.83 -7.19 -0.18
C GLU A 6 -14.10 -6.54 1.19
N GLY A 7 -13.54 -7.07 2.28
CA GLY A 7 -13.80 -6.54 3.63
C GLY A 7 -15.26 -6.69 4.09
N LEU A 8 -15.70 -5.85 5.02
CA LEU A 8 -17.10 -5.75 5.50
C LEU A 8 -17.79 -7.09 5.78
N ALA A 9 -17.06 -8.03 6.37
CA ALA A 9 -17.49 -9.41 6.58
C ALA A 9 -18.70 -9.60 7.53
N GLY A 10 -19.20 -8.52 8.14
CA GLY A 10 -20.35 -8.50 9.04
C GLY A 10 -20.04 -8.90 10.50
N SER A 11 -18.94 -9.61 10.78
CA SER A 11 -18.47 -9.88 12.14
C SER A 11 -16.95 -10.14 12.19
N PRO A 12 -16.30 -10.00 13.36
CA PRO A 12 -14.88 -10.32 13.51
C PRO A 12 -14.52 -11.76 13.12
N GLN A 13 -15.36 -12.75 13.47
CA GLN A 13 -15.13 -14.15 13.11
C GLN A 13 -15.17 -14.34 11.59
N LYS A 14 -16.12 -13.69 10.92
CA LYS A 14 -16.22 -13.74 9.45
C LYS A 14 -15.07 -13.00 8.78
N ALA A 15 -14.54 -11.92 9.37
CA ALA A 15 -13.37 -11.22 8.85
C ALA A 15 -12.13 -12.13 8.84
N ILE A 16 -11.88 -12.85 9.94
CA ILE A 16 -10.81 -13.86 10.03
C ILE A 16 -11.05 -15.01 9.03
N GLN A 17 -12.29 -15.49 8.90
CA GLN A 17 -12.63 -16.55 7.95
C GLN A 17 -12.38 -16.12 6.49
N MET A 18 -12.77 -14.90 6.13
CA MET A 18 -12.57 -14.31 4.81
C MET A 18 -11.08 -14.19 4.50
N ALA A 19 -10.31 -13.61 5.42
CA ALA A 19 -8.85 -13.50 5.31
C ALA A 19 -8.17 -14.85 5.07
N ASN A 20 -8.49 -15.85 5.90
CA ASN A 20 -7.95 -17.19 5.77
C ASN A 20 -8.33 -17.85 4.44
N SER A 21 -9.56 -17.63 3.96
CA SER A 21 -10.03 -18.17 2.69
C SER A 21 -9.28 -17.56 1.51
N ALA A 22 -9.04 -16.24 1.53
CA ALA A 22 -8.24 -15.55 0.52
C ALA A 22 -6.80 -16.11 0.48
N PHE A 23 -6.11 -16.19 1.63
CA PHE A 23 -4.75 -16.74 1.66
C PHE A 23 -4.68 -18.23 1.39
N LYS A 24 -5.72 -19.01 1.71
CA LYS A 24 -5.81 -20.41 1.27
C LYS A 24 -5.80 -20.52 -0.25
N ALA A 25 -6.52 -19.65 -0.95
CA ALA A 25 -6.51 -19.60 -2.41
C ALA A 25 -5.13 -19.18 -2.95
N VAL A 26 -4.53 -18.12 -2.38
CA VAL A 26 -3.19 -17.65 -2.78
C VAL A 26 -2.14 -18.74 -2.59
N ASN A 27 -2.15 -19.41 -1.44
CA ASN A 27 -1.18 -20.47 -1.12
C ASN A 27 -1.32 -21.69 -2.03
N LYS A 28 -2.54 -22.00 -2.48
CA LYS A 28 -2.78 -23.10 -3.42
C LYS A 28 -2.13 -22.84 -4.79
N MET A 29 -1.88 -21.59 -5.15
CA MET A 29 -1.20 -21.27 -6.42
C MET A 29 0.27 -21.70 -6.45
N ASN A 30 0.90 -21.95 -5.29
CA ASN A 30 2.30 -22.38 -5.18
C ASN A 30 3.27 -21.51 -6.00
N LEU A 31 3.11 -20.19 -5.88
CA LEU A 31 3.92 -19.20 -6.59
C LEU A 31 5.42 -19.45 -6.32
N LYS A 32 6.22 -19.40 -7.39
CA LYS A 32 7.69 -19.58 -7.33
C LYS A 32 8.46 -18.27 -7.21
N VAL A 33 7.73 -17.16 -7.18
CA VAL A 33 8.23 -15.81 -7.03
C VAL A 33 7.59 -15.16 -5.80
N PRO A 34 8.25 -14.17 -5.19
CA PRO A 34 7.65 -13.41 -4.09
C PRO A 34 6.32 -12.78 -4.52
N PHE A 35 5.31 -12.85 -3.66
CA PHE A 35 4.05 -12.15 -3.86
C PHE A 35 4.03 -10.90 -2.98
N ILE A 36 4.25 -9.75 -3.62
CA ILE A 36 4.40 -8.46 -2.98
C ILE A 36 3.03 -7.76 -2.96
N MET A 37 2.55 -7.43 -1.76
CA MET A 37 1.21 -6.88 -1.55
C MET A 37 1.29 -5.57 -0.74
N THR A 38 0.41 -4.62 -1.05
CA THR A 38 0.14 -3.44 -0.21
C THR A 38 -1.17 -3.65 0.55
N LYS A 39 -1.32 -3.02 1.71
CA LYS A 39 -2.62 -2.92 2.37
C LYS A 39 -3.57 -2.09 1.49
N GLY A 40 -4.83 -2.48 1.38
CA GLY A 40 -5.92 -1.67 0.82
C GLY A 40 -6.99 -1.33 1.86
N ASN A 41 -7.94 -0.46 1.51
CA ASN A 41 -8.97 -0.04 2.47
C ASN A 41 -9.93 -1.20 2.82
N HIS A 42 -10.26 -2.06 1.86
CA HIS A 42 -11.14 -3.21 2.11
C HIS A 42 -10.47 -4.24 3.03
N ASP A 43 -9.14 -4.33 3.03
CA ASP A 43 -8.41 -5.24 3.93
C ASP A 43 -8.56 -4.85 5.42
N ILE A 44 -8.93 -3.60 5.73
CA ILE A 44 -9.08 -3.07 7.10
C ILE A 44 -10.47 -2.49 7.41
N THR A 45 -11.42 -2.56 6.49
CA THR A 45 -12.77 -1.98 6.66
C THR A 45 -13.78 -3.00 7.17
N GLY A 46 -14.47 -2.65 8.25
CA GLY A 46 -15.56 -3.43 8.84
C GLY A 46 -15.23 -4.09 10.18
N PRO A 47 -16.23 -4.74 10.83
CA PRO A 47 -16.06 -5.34 12.15
C PRO A 47 -14.95 -6.40 12.17
N GLY A 48 -13.91 -6.17 12.99
CA GLY A 48 -12.76 -7.07 13.17
C GLY A 48 -11.77 -7.13 12.00
N ALA A 49 -11.90 -6.28 10.98
CA ALA A 49 -11.02 -6.30 9.81
C ALA A 49 -9.56 -5.95 10.16
N LYS A 50 -9.32 -4.95 11.03
CA LYS A 50 -7.97 -4.61 11.50
C LYS A 50 -7.29 -5.76 12.25
N GLU A 51 -8.02 -6.43 13.13
CA GLU A 51 -7.54 -7.61 13.86
C GLU A 51 -7.25 -8.76 12.89
N ALA A 52 -8.09 -8.97 11.88
CA ALA A 52 -7.84 -9.95 10.84
C ALA A 52 -6.60 -9.60 9.99
N PHE A 53 -6.37 -8.32 9.72
CA PHE A 53 -5.18 -7.85 9.06
C PHE A 53 -3.92 -8.25 9.85
N GLU A 54 -3.87 -7.91 11.13
CA GLU A 54 -2.72 -8.20 12.00
C GLU A 54 -2.50 -9.71 12.19
N LYS A 55 -3.57 -10.49 12.39
CA LYS A 55 -3.46 -11.92 12.70
C LYS A 55 -3.27 -12.82 11.48
N VAL A 56 -3.75 -12.41 10.30
CA VAL A 56 -3.80 -13.26 9.11
C VAL A 56 -3.06 -12.64 7.93
N TYR A 57 -3.35 -11.39 7.58
CA TYR A 57 -2.72 -10.75 6.41
C TYR A 57 -1.23 -10.55 6.63
N LEU A 58 -0.85 -9.86 7.70
CA LEU A 58 0.53 -9.46 7.95
C LEU A 58 1.50 -10.67 7.99
N PRO A 59 1.21 -11.79 8.70
CA PRO A 59 2.08 -12.96 8.67
C PRO A 59 2.15 -13.64 7.29
N ASN A 60 1.04 -13.64 6.54
CA ASN A 60 1.06 -14.21 5.18
C ASN A 60 1.80 -13.31 4.20
N MET A 61 1.63 -11.99 4.27
CA MET A 61 2.39 -11.01 3.49
C MET A 61 3.89 -11.15 3.77
N ALA A 62 4.28 -11.19 5.05
CA ALA A 62 5.64 -11.46 5.50
C ALA A 62 6.23 -12.71 4.83
N ARG A 63 5.53 -13.84 4.94
CA ARG A 63 5.98 -15.11 4.34
C ARG A 63 6.04 -15.05 2.81
N LEU A 64 5.01 -14.52 2.16
CA LEU A 64 4.88 -14.48 0.70
C LEU A 64 5.88 -13.52 0.04
N ALA A 65 6.26 -12.45 0.73
CA ALA A 65 7.30 -11.52 0.30
C ALA A 65 8.73 -12.00 0.65
N GLY A 66 8.87 -13.08 1.44
CA GLY A 66 10.18 -13.60 1.87
C GLY A 66 10.78 -12.88 3.09
N HIS A 67 9.97 -12.14 3.86
CA HIS A 67 10.38 -11.34 5.02
C HIS A 67 9.67 -11.80 6.29
N PRO A 68 10.05 -12.93 6.92
CA PRO A 68 9.33 -13.50 8.06
C PRO A 68 9.29 -12.59 9.31
N SER A 69 10.17 -11.59 9.39
CA SER A 69 10.22 -10.60 10.49
C SER A 69 9.45 -9.31 10.20
N LEU A 70 8.68 -9.25 9.10
CA LEU A 70 7.90 -8.07 8.74
C LEU A 70 6.78 -7.82 9.75
N GLN A 71 6.75 -6.62 10.33
CA GLN A 71 5.81 -6.21 11.39
C GLN A 71 4.83 -5.12 10.97
N SER A 72 4.99 -4.56 9.77
CA SER A 72 4.12 -3.51 9.24
C SER A 72 3.86 -3.72 7.75
N ALA A 73 2.74 -3.18 7.26
CA ALA A 73 2.48 -3.07 5.83
C ALA A 73 3.31 -1.96 5.16
N ASN A 74 4.03 -1.16 5.95
CA ASN A 74 5.18 -0.36 5.50
C ASN A 74 6.42 -1.25 5.46
N TYR A 75 6.86 -1.66 4.26
CA TYR A 75 8.04 -2.50 4.10
C TYR A 75 8.69 -2.32 2.74
N THR A 76 9.93 -2.78 2.61
CA THR A 76 10.61 -2.88 1.32
C THR A 76 10.97 -4.31 1.01
N THR A 77 11.06 -4.63 -0.27
CA THR A 77 11.62 -5.91 -0.74
C THR A 77 12.39 -5.67 -2.03
N THR A 78 13.42 -6.48 -2.25
CA THR A 78 14.25 -6.42 -3.45
C THR A 78 14.12 -7.73 -4.20
N LEU A 79 13.95 -7.63 -5.52
CA LEU A 79 14.09 -8.76 -6.43
C LEU A 79 15.13 -8.36 -7.48
N ASP A 80 16.26 -9.06 -7.49
CA ASP A 80 17.43 -8.71 -8.31
C ASP A 80 17.84 -7.25 -8.11
N ASP A 81 17.79 -6.45 -9.18
CA ASP A 81 18.18 -5.03 -9.18
C ASP A 81 16.97 -4.08 -9.14
N VAL A 82 15.86 -4.57 -8.57
CA VAL A 82 14.60 -3.84 -8.43
C VAL A 82 14.21 -3.73 -6.97
N LEU A 83 14.05 -2.49 -6.49
CA LEU A 83 13.51 -2.20 -5.16
C LEU A 83 12.00 -1.95 -5.25
N PHE A 84 11.23 -2.62 -4.41
CA PHE A 84 9.83 -2.34 -4.17
C PHE A 84 9.66 -1.72 -2.78
N VAL A 85 8.99 -0.58 -2.72
CA VAL A 85 8.70 0.18 -1.49
C VAL A 85 7.19 0.17 -1.29
N CYS A 86 6.70 -0.61 -0.33
CA CYS A 86 5.28 -0.73 -0.01
C CYS A 86 4.93 0.28 1.08
N TYR A 87 4.03 1.21 0.76
CA TYR A 87 3.54 2.22 1.69
C TYR A 87 2.10 1.92 2.10
N ASP A 88 1.86 2.03 3.40
CA ASP A 88 0.55 1.92 4.04
C ASP A 88 0.03 3.33 4.42
N PRO A 89 -0.92 3.89 3.67
CA PRO A 89 -1.44 5.24 3.94
C PRO A 89 -2.34 5.31 5.19
N TRP A 90 -2.70 4.17 5.80
CA TRP A 90 -3.50 4.14 7.03
C TRP A 90 -2.65 4.00 8.30
N ASP A 91 -1.35 3.72 8.16
CA ASP A 91 -0.42 3.74 9.27
C ASP A 91 -0.03 5.19 9.59
N ARG A 92 -0.38 5.64 10.80
CA ARG A 92 -0.08 7.00 11.27
C ARG A 92 1.26 7.12 11.95
N ASN A 93 2.02 6.02 12.09
CA ASN A 93 3.38 6.08 12.63
C ASN A 93 4.33 6.73 11.59
N PRO A 94 4.91 7.91 11.87
CA PRO A 94 5.82 8.56 10.94
C PRO A 94 7.11 7.77 10.70
N GLU A 95 7.52 6.90 11.62
CA GLU A 95 8.74 6.08 11.49
C GLU A 95 8.68 5.16 10.27
N GLY A 96 7.49 4.63 9.95
CA GLY A 96 7.28 3.78 8.78
C GLY A 96 7.65 4.51 7.49
N LEU A 97 7.10 5.72 7.29
CA LEU A 97 7.41 6.54 6.12
C LEU A 97 8.90 6.93 6.09
N GLN A 98 9.47 7.37 7.21
CA GLN A 98 10.89 7.75 7.30
C GLN A 98 11.83 6.57 6.94
N GLN A 99 11.49 5.34 7.35
CA GLN A 99 12.26 4.16 6.99
C GLN A 99 12.19 3.86 5.49
N LEU A 100 11.02 4.03 4.87
CA LEU A 100 10.85 3.85 3.43
C LEU A 100 11.64 4.91 2.64
N GLU A 101 11.61 6.18 3.06
CA GLU A 101 12.40 7.27 2.47
C GLU A 101 13.90 6.97 2.54
N LYS A 102 14.40 6.55 3.71
CA LYS A 102 15.80 6.16 3.89
C LYS A 102 16.18 4.98 3.00
N SER A 103 15.30 4.00 2.86
CA SER A 103 15.52 2.83 2.00
C SER A 103 15.60 3.23 0.52
N LEU A 104 14.71 4.13 0.08
CA LEU A 104 14.69 4.65 -1.28
C LEU A 104 15.97 5.46 -1.61
N ALA A 105 16.37 6.35 -0.70
CA ALA A 105 17.55 7.20 -0.83
C ALA A 105 18.86 6.39 -0.80
N GLY A 106 18.94 5.37 0.08
CA GLY A 106 20.12 4.52 0.22
C GLY A 106 20.26 3.43 -0.85
N SER A 107 19.21 3.17 -1.62
CA SER A 107 19.20 2.07 -2.59
C SER A 107 19.99 2.39 -3.87
N LYS A 108 20.78 1.41 -4.31
CA LYS A 108 21.49 1.40 -5.60
C LYS A 108 20.74 0.64 -6.70
N ALA A 109 19.53 0.15 -6.41
CA ALA A 109 18.73 -0.59 -7.38
C ALA A 109 18.50 0.25 -8.64
N THR A 110 18.68 -0.35 -9.83
CA THR A 110 18.43 0.32 -11.11
C THR A 110 17.00 0.79 -11.22
N TYR A 111 16.04 -0.03 -10.77
CA TYR A 111 14.61 0.32 -10.78
C TYR A 111 14.06 0.37 -9.37
N LYS A 112 13.18 1.35 -9.12
CA LYS A 112 12.54 1.56 -7.82
C LYS A 112 11.04 1.79 -8.03
N PHE A 113 10.21 0.96 -7.42
CA PHE A 113 8.75 1.07 -7.48
C PHE A 113 8.21 1.45 -6.11
N VAL A 114 7.45 2.54 -6.03
CA VAL A 114 6.64 2.87 -4.86
C VAL A 114 5.25 2.29 -5.08
N MET A 115 4.81 1.45 -4.15
CA MET A 115 3.54 0.75 -4.21
C MET A 115 2.65 1.21 -3.06
N LEU A 116 1.43 1.62 -3.39
CA LEU A 116 0.40 2.01 -2.44
C LEU A 116 -0.99 1.75 -3.04
N HIS A 117 -2.00 1.66 -2.17
CA HIS A 117 -3.37 1.39 -2.60
C HIS A 117 -4.11 2.65 -3.03
N GLU A 118 -4.17 3.66 -2.15
CA GLU A 118 -4.79 4.94 -2.49
C GLU A 118 -3.89 5.70 -3.45
N LEU A 119 -4.46 6.18 -4.55
CA LEU A 119 -3.69 6.91 -5.57
C LEU A 119 -3.12 8.20 -4.98
N VAL A 120 -1.93 8.61 -5.45
CA VAL A 120 -1.39 9.94 -5.15
C VAL A 120 -2.07 10.97 -6.04
N ILE A 121 -2.09 10.73 -7.35
CA ILE A 121 -2.77 11.59 -8.34
C ILE A 121 -4.15 10.98 -8.61
N PRO A 122 -5.25 11.66 -8.22
CA PRO A 122 -6.60 11.16 -8.47
C PRO A 122 -6.91 11.25 -9.97
N VAL A 123 -7.49 10.20 -10.56
CA VAL A 123 -7.92 10.20 -11.97
C VAL A 123 -9.26 10.94 -12.14
N ASN A 124 -10.10 10.92 -11.10
CA ASN A 124 -11.35 11.68 -10.99
C ASN A 124 -11.76 11.81 -9.51
N GLU A 125 -12.77 12.64 -9.22
CA GLU A 125 -13.30 12.89 -7.87
C GLU A 125 -13.89 11.66 -7.16
N ARG A 126 -14.10 10.55 -7.87
CA ARG A 126 -14.71 9.32 -7.30
C ARG A 126 -13.67 8.35 -6.74
N CYS A 127 -12.39 8.51 -7.07
CA CYS A 127 -11.33 7.65 -6.57
C CYS A 127 -10.87 8.07 -5.18
N TRP A 128 -10.71 7.11 -4.27
CA TRP A 128 -10.05 7.37 -2.99
C TRP A 128 -8.55 7.61 -3.25
N HIS A 129 -8.04 8.71 -2.72
CA HIS A 129 -6.66 9.15 -2.91
C HIS A 129 -6.10 9.66 -1.58
N VAL A 130 -4.77 9.59 -1.44
CA VAL A 130 -4.05 9.79 -0.16
C VAL A 130 -4.40 11.14 0.49
N PHE A 131 -4.58 12.18 -0.32
CA PHE A 131 -4.84 13.54 0.14
C PHE A 131 -6.31 13.96 0.13
N ARG A 132 -7.27 13.03 0.06
CA ARG A 132 -8.71 13.39 -0.06
C ARG A 132 -9.24 14.25 1.09
N GLN A 133 -8.58 14.22 2.23
CA GLN A 133 -8.93 15.00 3.43
C GLN A 133 -8.14 16.31 3.55
N ASP A 134 -7.14 16.53 2.70
CA ASP A 134 -6.36 17.76 2.62
C ASP A 134 -6.79 18.55 1.38
N ASN A 135 -7.67 19.54 1.58
CA ASN A 135 -8.27 20.29 0.48
C ASN A 135 -7.23 21.02 -0.38
N ALA A 136 -6.13 21.50 0.20
CA ALA A 136 -5.11 22.24 -0.53
C ALA A 136 -4.33 21.28 -1.46
N LYS A 137 -3.86 20.16 -0.92
CA LYS A 137 -3.12 19.15 -1.71
C LYS A 137 -4.03 18.45 -2.72
N ARG A 138 -5.30 18.22 -2.37
CA ARG A 138 -6.32 17.68 -3.27
C ARG A 138 -6.49 18.57 -4.51
N MET A 139 -6.73 19.86 -4.34
CA MET A 139 -6.92 20.78 -5.48
C MET A 139 -5.68 20.82 -6.39
N GLN A 140 -4.47 20.82 -5.81
CA GLN A 140 -3.23 20.81 -6.57
C GLN A 140 -3.07 19.52 -7.40
N LEU A 141 -3.42 18.36 -6.84
CA LEU A 141 -3.32 17.07 -7.51
C LEU A 141 -4.41 16.85 -8.57
N GLU A 142 -5.64 17.32 -8.32
CA GLU A 142 -6.71 17.36 -9.33
C GLU A 142 -6.34 18.26 -10.51
N TYR A 143 -5.68 19.39 -10.26
CA TYR A 143 -5.12 20.25 -11.31
C TYR A 143 -4.09 19.50 -12.17
N TYR A 144 -3.12 18.81 -11.56
CA TYR A 144 -2.14 18.00 -12.29
C TYR A 144 -2.80 16.87 -13.09
N ALA A 145 -3.83 16.22 -12.54
CA ALA A 145 -4.56 15.16 -13.22
C ALA A 145 -5.38 15.65 -14.43
N ALA A 146 -5.98 16.84 -14.32
CA ALA A 146 -6.87 17.40 -15.34
C ALA A 146 -6.14 18.22 -16.42
N PHE A 147 -5.00 18.84 -16.08
CA PHE A 147 -4.32 19.84 -16.92
C PHE A 147 -2.83 19.55 -17.13
N GLY A 148 -2.34 18.35 -16.81
CA GLY A 148 -1.01 17.92 -17.25
C GLY A 148 -0.95 17.93 -18.77
N GLU A 149 -0.46 19.01 -19.36
CA GLU A 149 -0.47 19.24 -20.81
C GLU A 149 0.42 18.24 -21.56
N LYS A 150 1.27 17.48 -20.84
CA LYS A 150 2.09 16.41 -21.40
C LYS A 150 1.95 15.14 -20.57
N PRO A 151 1.92 13.96 -21.22
CA PRO A 151 2.25 12.74 -20.50
C PRO A 151 3.67 12.96 -19.93
N TYR A 152 3.89 12.62 -18.66
CA TYR A 152 5.19 12.71 -17.96
C TYR A 152 5.58 14.05 -17.30
N ASP A 153 4.67 14.97 -16.98
CA ASP A 153 5.01 16.02 -16.01
C ASP A 153 5.37 15.34 -14.67
N THR A 154 6.61 15.54 -14.22
CA THR A 154 7.13 14.93 -12.99
C THR A 154 6.57 15.69 -11.79
N VAL A 155 5.70 15.05 -11.02
CA VAL A 155 5.22 15.59 -9.75
C VAL A 155 6.21 15.24 -8.64
N ASN A 156 6.79 16.25 -7.97
CA ASN A 156 7.61 16.04 -6.79
C ASN A 156 6.73 15.75 -5.57
N ILE A 157 6.50 14.47 -5.28
CA ILE A 157 5.66 14.04 -4.15
C ILE A 157 6.24 14.48 -2.80
N SER A 158 7.56 14.62 -2.68
CA SER A 158 8.20 15.02 -1.43
C SER A 158 7.87 16.47 -1.03
N GLU A 159 7.73 17.37 -2.00
CA GLU A 159 7.29 18.75 -1.75
C GLU A 159 5.84 18.78 -1.28
N LEU A 160 4.97 17.93 -1.85
CA LEU A 160 3.57 17.81 -1.45
C LEU A 160 3.41 17.24 -0.04
N LEU A 161 4.29 16.31 0.37
CA LEU A 161 4.25 15.72 1.70
C LEU A 161 4.78 16.65 2.80
N THR A 162 5.67 17.61 2.46
CA THR A 162 6.39 18.45 3.43
C THR A 162 5.86 19.87 3.58
N SER A 163 5.04 20.37 2.64
CA SER A 163 4.35 21.65 2.80
C SER A 163 3.19 21.51 3.80
N ASN A 164 3.32 22.18 4.96
CA ASN A 164 2.26 22.44 5.93
C ASN A 164 1.44 23.67 5.53
#